data_AF-A0A661PUY3-F1
#
_entry.id   AF-A0A661PUY3-F1
#
_cell.length_a   1.000
_cell.length_b   1.000
_cell.length_c   1.000
_cell.angle_alpha   90.00
_cell.angle_beta   90.00
_cell.angle_gamma   90.00
#
_symmetry.space_group_name_H-M   'P 1'
#
loop_
_entity.id
_entity.type
_entity.pdbx_description
1 polymer ?
#
loop_
_entity_poly.entity_id
_entity_poly.type
_entity_poly.pdbx_seq_one_letter_code
_entity_poly.pdbx_strand_id
1 'polypeptide(L)'
;DLEEARALLNGEETTLTEIAELVFNKTSVSAIWSAWQLVTDGIHFHGSPKSIKARSDEEFAQEKVRRAAKKARRESWQEFLVRVEKKALIDADRNFMGEIENLALEHGSESRLLLHLGRQQTKENAHALLIELGFWKKSYNPYPQRLELEDNSPLETPDCNATDSEITTDADIERLDLTGLPAFAIDDEGSNDPDDAISFDGERLWVHVADVASLIEIDSPVDMSARARAATLYLPEGTRTMLPESFTEKLGIGLQETSKALSFAVSIDEKSNILALEVIPTRIKVSRLTYKEAEELISKNEHLKKISEITKAHRQIRLRADAVEIDMPESKVKVIDDQVTITPLSRLTSREMVSEAMLMAGSACALYAKEHNLPMPHAGQVAPNNEMPETYDLAPLVAMFAKRRTMRPGRITCAPQSHFGLGMTAYIRVTSPLRRYLDLVAHQQLRLHLKGATPLNENEITQRIGAVNATSNRIRQAERLSNRHWTLVFLQQHPDWQGEAVVIAEWGRKSLLIIPELALEFEQNLSDNPLPGSHVILSAPRVNLPYLEVFFRSKTIRS
;
A
#
# COMPACT_ATOMS: atom_id res chain seq x y z
N ASP A 1 -14.26 50.76 43.90
CA ASP A 1 -14.25 49.31 43.68
C ASP A 1 -14.42 49.08 42.17
N LEU A 2 -13.53 48.31 41.54
CA LEU A 2 -13.45 48.20 40.08
C LEU A 2 -14.64 47.43 39.49
N GLU A 3 -15.10 46.39 40.18
CA GLU A 3 -16.24 45.60 39.72
C GLU A 3 -17.54 46.39 39.86
N GLU A 4 -17.70 47.16 40.95
CA GLU A 4 -18.83 48.08 41.15
C GLU A 4 -18.86 49.19 40.10
N ALA A 5 -17.71 49.81 39.79
CA ALA A 5 -17.63 50.87 38.79
C ALA A 5 -18.02 50.38 37.38
N ARG A 6 -17.61 49.16 37.01
CA ARG A 6 -18.05 48.53 35.76
C ARG A 6 -19.53 48.17 35.81
N ALA A 7 -20.01 47.58 36.91
CA ALA A 7 -21.41 47.18 37.08
C ALA A 7 -22.36 48.38 37.05
N LEU A 8 -21.91 49.54 37.52
CA LEU A 8 -22.66 50.80 37.44
C LEU A 8 -22.84 51.27 35.99
N LEU A 9 -21.81 51.13 35.16
CA LEU A 9 -21.82 51.56 33.75
C LEU A 9 -22.41 50.51 32.80
N ASN A 10 -22.32 49.22 33.11
CA ASN A 10 -22.99 48.08 32.44
C ASN A 10 -23.30 48.23 30.93
N GLY A 11 -22.27 48.36 30.09
CA GLY A 11 -22.45 48.49 28.63
C GLY A 11 -22.54 49.94 28.12
N GLU A 12 -22.41 50.94 28.97
CA GLU A 12 -22.37 52.35 28.57
C GLU A 12 -20.97 52.82 28.16
N GLU A 13 -20.93 53.89 27.36
CA GLU A 13 -19.69 54.59 27.03
C GLU A 13 -19.22 55.45 28.19
N THR A 14 -17.90 55.56 28.37
CA THR A 14 -17.28 56.31 29.45
C THR A 14 -15.94 56.91 28.98
N THR A 15 -15.34 57.77 29.82
CA THR A 15 -14.04 58.39 29.58
C THR A 15 -12.97 57.93 30.58
N LEU A 16 -11.68 58.15 30.27
CA LEU A 16 -10.60 57.80 31.20
C LEU A 16 -10.68 58.58 32.51
N THR A 17 -11.16 59.82 32.46
CA THR A 17 -11.31 60.66 33.64
C THR A 17 -12.39 60.09 34.55
N GLU A 18 -13.53 59.67 33.99
CA GLU A 18 -14.62 59.03 34.73
C GLU A 18 -14.20 57.71 35.36
N ILE A 19 -13.48 56.85 34.61
CA ILE A 19 -12.94 55.60 35.16
C ILE A 19 -11.97 55.90 36.30
N ALA A 20 -11.10 56.91 36.15
CA ALA A 20 -10.13 57.27 37.18
C ALA A 20 -10.82 57.79 38.47
N GLU A 21 -11.89 58.57 38.31
CA GLU A 21 -12.72 59.05 39.41
C GLU A 21 -13.50 57.91 40.10
N LEU A 22 -14.19 57.07 39.32
CA LEU A 22 -14.99 55.95 39.84
C LEU A 22 -14.14 54.88 40.54
N VAL A 23 -12.96 54.57 40.01
CA VAL A 23 -12.12 53.46 40.51
C VAL A 23 -11.11 53.93 41.55
N PHE A 24 -10.46 55.09 41.35
CA PHE A 24 -9.35 55.56 42.19
C PHE A 24 -9.69 56.80 43.02
N ASN A 25 -10.88 57.39 42.86
CA ASN A 25 -11.33 58.63 43.52
C ASN A 25 -10.35 59.80 43.35
N LYS A 26 -9.64 59.83 42.20
CA LYS A 26 -8.61 60.82 41.84
C LYS A 26 -8.55 60.99 40.33
N THR A 27 -8.28 62.21 39.87
CA THR A 27 -8.09 62.57 38.45
C THR A 27 -6.66 63.01 38.12
N SER A 28 -5.69 62.60 38.94
CA SER A 28 -4.28 62.87 38.67
C SER A 28 -3.79 62.14 37.41
N VAL A 29 -2.71 62.63 36.79
CA VAL A 29 -2.09 62.00 35.61
C VAL A 29 -1.78 60.52 35.86
N SER A 30 -1.34 60.17 37.08
CA SER A 30 -1.10 58.79 37.48
C SER A 30 -2.38 57.95 37.52
N ALA A 31 -3.50 58.51 37.99
CA ALA A 31 -4.77 57.80 38.08
C ALA A 31 -5.38 57.56 36.70
N ILE A 32 -5.28 58.54 35.79
CA ILE A 32 -5.69 58.42 34.39
C ILE A 32 -4.85 57.36 33.66
N TRP A 33 -3.54 57.31 33.92
CA TRP A 33 -2.69 56.25 33.39
C TRP A 33 -3.10 54.86 33.90
N SER A 34 -3.36 54.72 35.20
CA SER A 34 -3.86 53.47 35.78
C SER A 34 -5.25 53.07 35.23
N ALA A 35 -6.13 54.04 34.96
CA ALA A 35 -7.41 53.78 34.28
C ALA A 35 -7.20 53.26 32.85
N TRP A 36 -6.25 53.82 32.10
CA TRP A 36 -5.89 53.30 30.77
C TRP A 36 -5.30 51.89 30.83
N GLN A 37 -4.53 51.56 31.87
CA GLN A 37 -4.06 50.19 32.10
C GLN A 37 -5.21 49.20 32.31
N LEU A 38 -6.31 49.61 32.98
CA LEU A 38 -7.51 48.76 33.14
C LEU A 38 -8.28 48.58 31.82
N VAL A 39 -8.35 49.62 30.99
CA VAL A 39 -9.00 49.55 29.66
C VAL A 39 -8.19 48.68 28.70
N THR A 40 -6.86 48.79 28.74
CA THR A 40 -5.96 47.95 27.93
C THR A 40 -5.90 46.50 28.42
N ASP A 41 -6.08 46.26 29.72
CA ASP A 41 -6.29 44.91 30.24
C ASP A 41 -7.58 44.30 29.69
N GLY A 42 -8.63 45.06 29.34
CA GLY A 42 -9.72 44.57 28.51
C GLY A 42 -10.75 43.67 29.21
N ILE A 43 -10.61 43.43 30.53
CA ILE A 43 -11.53 42.62 31.34
C ILE A 43 -12.81 43.39 31.64
N HIS A 44 -12.69 44.61 32.17
CA HIS A 44 -13.82 45.40 32.65
C HIS A 44 -14.27 46.46 31.62
N PHE A 45 -13.31 47.05 30.90
CA PHE A 45 -13.54 48.10 29.92
C PHE A 45 -12.79 47.75 28.62
N HIS A 46 -13.25 48.25 27.48
CA HIS A 46 -12.55 48.10 26.21
C HIS A 46 -12.75 49.34 25.32
N GLY A 47 -11.92 49.50 24.30
CA GLY A 47 -12.04 50.59 23.32
C GLY A 47 -10.73 51.33 23.07
N SER A 48 -10.84 52.56 22.59
CA SER A 48 -9.71 53.45 22.32
C SER A 48 -9.74 54.64 23.28
N PRO A 49 -8.66 55.44 23.42
CA PRO A 49 -8.66 56.59 24.33
C PRO A 49 -9.77 57.62 24.08
N LYS A 50 -10.40 57.59 22.89
CA LYS A 50 -11.48 58.50 22.48
C LYS A 50 -12.88 57.89 22.59
N SER A 51 -13.00 56.59 22.81
CA SER A 51 -14.28 55.87 22.90
C SER A 51 -14.03 54.59 23.70
N ILE A 52 -14.40 54.62 24.97
CA ILE A 52 -14.23 53.52 25.93
C ILE A 52 -15.63 53.08 26.33
N LYS A 53 -15.82 51.77 26.45
CA LYS A 53 -17.08 51.17 26.84
C LYS A 53 -16.86 50.21 28.01
N ALA A 54 -17.73 50.29 29.00
CA ALA A 54 -17.78 49.27 30.05
C ALA A 54 -18.38 47.98 29.48
N ARG A 55 -17.80 46.82 29.81
CA ARG A 55 -18.44 45.54 29.45
C ARG A 55 -19.71 45.33 30.25
N SER A 56 -20.75 44.88 29.58
CA SER A 56 -21.97 44.45 30.28
C SER A 56 -21.68 43.27 31.21
N ASP A 57 -22.58 42.97 32.15
CA ASP A 57 -22.45 41.82 33.05
C ASP A 57 -22.26 40.50 32.29
N GLU A 58 -22.98 40.33 31.17
CA GLU A 58 -22.87 39.14 30.32
C GLU A 58 -21.52 39.09 29.60
N GLU A 59 -21.08 40.19 28.99
CA GLU A 59 -19.77 40.27 28.32
C GLU A 59 -18.60 40.09 29.28
N PHE A 60 -18.71 40.63 30.50
CA PHE A 60 -17.72 40.46 31.56
C PHE A 60 -17.64 39.00 32.03
N ALA A 61 -18.79 38.33 32.24
CA ALA A 61 -18.82 36.93 32.61
C ALA A 61 -18.21 36.04 31.51
N GLN A 62 -18.57 36.26 30.24
CA GLN A 62 -18.00 35.55 29.09
C GLN A 62 -16.48 35.76 28.97
N GLU A 63 -16.00 36.99 29.14
CA GLU A 63 -14.56 37.30 29.08
C GLU A 63 -13.78 36.64 30.22
N LYS A 64 -14.34 36.62 31.44
CA LYS A 64 -13.74 35.96 32.61
C LYS A 64 -13.61 34.45 32.40
N VAL A 65 -14.66 33.80 31.88
CA VAL A 65 -14.64 32.38 31.51
C VAL A 65 -13.60 32.13 30.40
N ARG A 66 -13.58 32.96 29.35
CA ARG A 66 -12.62 32.85 28.25
C ARG A 66 -11.17 32.96 28.72
N ARG A 67 -10.86 33.91 29.61
CA ARG A 67 -9.51 34.08 30.20
C ARG A 67 -9.13 32.93 31.10
N ALA A 68 -10.05 32.46 31.95
CA ALA A 68 -9.83 31.30 32.80
C ALA A 68 -9.52 30.05 31.94
N ALA A 69 -10.30 29.81 30.88
CA ALA A 69 -10.06 28.72 29.94
C ALA A 69 -8.71 28.86 29.21
N LYS A 70 -8.34 30.06 28.76
CA LYS A 70 -7.03 30.32 28.12
C LYS A 70 -5.86 30.10 29.10
N LYS A 71 -6.01 30.52 30.36
CA LYS A 71 -5.02 30.30 31.42
C LYS A 71 -4.87 28.81 31.72
N ALA A 72 -5.98 28.10 31.95
CA ALA A 72 -5.99 26.66 32.19
C ALA A 72 -5.38 25.87 31.02
N ARG A 73 -5.69 26.24 29.76
CA ARG A 73 -5.07 25.63 28.58
C ARG A 73 -3.56 25.84 28.53
N ARG A 74 -3.08 27.03 28.90
CA ARG A 74 -1.65 27.34 28.95
C ARG A 74 -0.94 26.56 30.06
N GLU A 75 -1.57 26.45 31.23
CA GLU A 75 -1.05 25.67 32.36
C GLU A 75 -0.98 24.18 32.00
N SER A 76 -2.06 23.62 31.44
CA SER A 76 -2.09 22.23 30.96
C SER A 76 -1.04 21.94 29.89
N TRP A 77 -0.82 22.89 28.96
CA TRP A 77 0.27 22.78 27.99
C TRP A 77 1.66 22.81 28.65
N GLN A 78 1.89 23.68 29.63
CA GLN A 78 3.17 23.73 30.35
C GLN A 78 3.43 22.43 31.13
N GLU A 79 2.41 21.89 31.80
CA GLU A 79 2.52 20.60 32.49
C GLU A 79 2.82 19.45 31.53
N PHE A 80 2.19 19.46 30.35
CA PHE A 80 2.48 18.52 29.28
C PHE A 80 3.95 18.61 28.83
N LEU A 81 4.48 19.82 28.62
CA LEU A 81 5.88 20.01 28.25
C LEU A 81 6.85 19.45 29.31
N VAL A 82 6.56 19.68 30.60
CA VAL A 82 7.35 19.10 31.69
C VAL A 82 7.32 17.56 31.67
N ARG A 83 6.18 16.96 31.33
CA ARG A 83 6.06 15.50 31.17
C ARG A 83 6.83 14.98 29.95
N VAL A 84 6.81 15.71 28.84
CA VAL A 84 7.58 15.39 27.62
C VAL A 84 9.07 15.37 27.92
N GLU A 85 9.60 16.39 28.61
CA GLU A 85 11.02 16.45 28.99
C GLU A 85 11.42 15.27 29.89
N LYS A 86 10.49 14.81 30.75
CA LYS A 86 10.68 13.65 31.63
C LYS A 86 10.36 12.30 30.99
N LYS A 87 9.89 12.28 29.73
CA LYS A 87 9.40 11.08 29.02
C LYS A 87 8.35 10.28 29.82
N ALA A 88 7.45 11.00 30.49
CA ALA A 88 6.44 10.43 31.37
C ALA A 88 5.03 10.87 30.94
N LEU A 89 4.66 10.53 29.70
CA LEU A 89 3.34 10.85 29.15
C LEU A 89 2.22 10.12 29.90
N ILE A 90 1.06 10.77 29.98
CA ILE A 90 -0.20 10.19 30.47
C ILE A 90 -1.25 10.19 29.35
N ASP A 91 -2.32 9.39 29.49
CA ASP A 91 -3.36 9.26 28.45
C ASP A 91 -3.98 10.60 28.03
N ALA A 92 -4.15 11.52 28.98
CA ALA A 92 -4.69 12.86 28.72
C ALA A 92 -3.80 13.69 27.77
N ASP A 93 -2.51 13.37 27.65
CA ASP A 93 -1.57 14.08 26.77
C ASP A 93 -1.84 13.81 25.29
N ARG A 94 -2.59 12.74 24.94
CA ARG A 94 -3.00 12.46 23.56
C ARG A 94 -3.68 13.66 22.88
N ASN A 95 -4.38 14.49 23.66
CA ASN A 95 -5.01 15.75 23.18
C ASN A 95 -4.02 16.76 22.60
N PHE A 96 -2.74 16.67 22.95
CA PHE A 96 -1.66 17.55 22.49
C PHE A 96 -0.80 16.92 21.39
N MET A 97 -0.96 15.63 21.12
CA MET A 97 -0.11 14.87 20.19
C MET A 97 -0.57 14.96 18.73
N GLY A 98 -1.79 15.42 18.46
CA GLY A 98 -2.35 15.44 17.10
C GLY A 98 -1.51 16.19 16.06
N GLU A 99 -0.91 17.33 16.42
CA GLU A 99 -0.05 18.09 15.49
C GLU A 99 1.22 17.32 15.11
N ILE A 100 1.89 16.69 16.09
CA ILE A 100 3.10 15.93 15.83
C ILE A 100 2.80 14.61 15.10
N GLU A 101 1.68 13.97 15.40
CA GLU A 101 1.21 12.78 14.69
C GLU A 101 0.89 13.12 13.23
N ASN A 102 0.14 14.19 12.97
CA ASN A 102 -0.14 14.67 11.61
C ASN A 102 1.14 15.02 10.84
N LEU A 103 2.12 15.66 11.48
CA LEU A 103 3.41 15.94 10.84
C LEU A 103 4.19 14.64 10.54
N ALA A 104 4.19 13.67 11.46
CA ALA A 104 4.84 12.37 11.25
C ALA A 104 4.17 11.56 10.12
N LEU A 105 2.85 11.72 9.94
CA LEU A 105 2.03 11.08 8.92
C LEU A 105 1.93 11.88 7.62
N GLU A 106 2.62 13.02 7.49
CA GLU A 106 2.57 13.89 6.30
C GLU A 106 1.19 14.51 6.01
N HIS A 107 0.28 14.51 7.00
CA HIS A 107 -1.03 15.19 6.95
C HIS A 107 -0.97 16.64 7.48
N GLY A 108 0.19 17.08 7.99
CA GLY A 108 0.44 18.43 8.48
C GLY A 108 1.89 18.85 8.30
N SER A 109 2.16 20.13 8.47
CA SER A 109 3.50 20.73 8.23
C SER A 109 4.14 21.34 9.47
N GLU A 110 3.40 21.41 10.60
CA GLU A 110 3.83 22.13 11.80
C GLU A 110 3.59 21.31 13.07
N SER A 111 4.46 21.49 14.04
CA SER A 111 4.37 20.91 15.38
C SER A 111 4.93 21.87 16.41
N ARG A 112 4.05 22.43 17.24
CA ARG A 112 4.45 23.30 18.36
C ARG A 112 5.40 22.59 19.32
N LEU A 113 5.27 21.27 19.45
CA LEU A 113 6.12 20.45 20.29
C LEU A 113 7.56 20.38 19.77
N LEU A 114 7.76 20.09 18.48
CA LEU A 114 9.09 20.07 17.89
C LEU A 114 9.77 21.44 17.95
N LEU A 115 9.01 22.50 17.67
CA LEU A 115 9.49 23.88 17.77
C LEU A 115 9.95 24.20 19.21
N HIS A 116 9.17 23.82 20.22
CA HIS A 116 9.53 24.00 21.62
C HIS A 116 10.83 23.25 21.99
N LEU A 117 11.00 22.03 21.48
CA LEU A 117 12.19 21.21 21.70
C LEU A 117 13.40 21.61 20.84
N GLY A 118 13.28 22.66 20.01
CA GLY A 118 14.35 23.10 19.11
C GLY A 118 14.69 22.09 18.02
N ARG A 119 13.78 21.16 17.69
CA ARG A 119 13.96 20.18 16.62
C ARG A 119 13.42 20.72 15.29
N GLN A 120 14.03 20.30 14.17
CA GLN A 120 13.48 20.63 12.86
C GLN A 120 12.09 19.97 12.69
N GLN A 121 11.15 20.71 12.11
CA GLN A 121 9.78 20.25 11.87
C GLN A 121 9.73 19.37 10.61
N THR A 122 10.29 18.17 10.70
CA THR A 122 10.26 17.18 9.63
C THR A 122 9.50 15.93 10.09
N LYS A 123 8.97 15.16 9.14
CA LYS A 123 8.27 13.90 9.42
C LYS A 123 9.15 12.88 10.15
N GLU A 124 10.45 12.87 9.87
CA GLU A 124 11.41 11.95 10.50
C GLU A 124 11.66 12.35 11.96
N ASN A 125 11.79 13.65 12.25
CA ASN A 125 11.94 14.13 13.62
C ASN A 125 10.64 13.94 14.44
N ALA A 126 9.49 14.14 13.81
CA ALA A 126 8.18 13.87 14.41
C ALA A 126 8.05 12.38 14.75
N HIS A 127 8.31 11.49 13.80
CA HIS A 127 8.32 10.04 14.00
C HIS A 127 9.31 9.62 15.10
N ALA A 128 10.55 10.12 15.06
CA ALA A 128 11.56 9.83 16.09
C ALA A 128 11.07 10.24 17.49
N LEU A 129 10.50 11.43 17.62
CA LEU A 129 9.99 11.91 18.91
C LEU A 129 8.79 11.10 19.41
N LEU A 130 7.89 10.68 18.53
CA LEU A 130 6.75 9.81 18.90
C LEU A 130 7.22 8.46 19.47
N ILE A 131 8.28 7.87 18.89
CA ILE A 131 8.92 6.66 19.42
C ILE A 131 9.65 6.95 20.73
N GLU A 132 10.42 8.03 20.80
CA GLU A 132 11.19 8.40 22.00
C GLU A 132 10.32 8.62 23.24
N LEU A 133 9.10 9.13 23.04
CA LEU A 133 8.12 9.37 24.09
C LEU A 133 7.27 8.12 24.41
N GLY A 134 7.45 7.02 23.66
CA GLY A 134 6.65 5.80 23.81
C GLY A 134 5.19 5.96 23.35
N PHE A 135 4.86 7.04 22.63
CA PHE A 135 3.52 7.25 22.09
C PHE A 135 3.26 6.33 20.89
N TRP A 136 4.27 6.14 20.03
CA TRP A 136 4.29 5.08 19.04
C TRP A 136 5.20 3.94 19.51
N LYS A 137 4.82 2.71 19.15
CA LYS A 137 5.71 1.56 19.29
C LYS A 137 7.00 1.81 18.49
N LYS A 138 8.12 1.26 18.94
CA LYS A 138 9.41 1.35 18.22
C LYS A 138 9.33 0.80 16.79
N SER A 139 8.51 -0.22 16.58
CA SER A 139 8.25 -0.89 15.30
C SER A 139 7.12 -0.26 14.49
N TYR A 140 6.52 0.85 14.94
CA TYR A 140 5.36 1.44 14.27
C TYR A 140 5.61 1.71 12.78
N ASN A 141 4.75 1.19 11.92
CA ASN A 141 4.81 1.36 10.48
C ASN A 141 3.88 2.51 10.05
N PRO A 142 4.40 3.70 9.70
CA PRO A 142 3.57 4.83 9.32
C PRO A 142 3.19 4.87 7.83
N TYR A 143 3.74 4.00 6.98
CA TYR A 143 3.66 4.18 5.52
C TYR A 143 2.26 4.00 4.92
N PRO A 144 1.44 3.03 5.36
CA PRO A 144 0.06 2.93 4.90
C PRO A 144 -0.74 4.22 5.16
N GLN A 145 -0.60 4.81 6.36
CA GLN A 145 -1.28 6.07 6.73
C GLN A 145 -0.73 7.28 5.98
N ARG A 146 0.60 7.40 5.84
CA ARG A 146 1.24 8.46 5.03
C ARG A 146 0.78 8.51 3.59
N LEU A 147 0.33 7.36 3.08
CA LEU A 147 -0.17 7.20 1.72
C LEU A 147 -1.70 7.16 1.66
N GLU A 148 -2.38 7.52 2.75
CA GLU A 148 -3.84 7.58 2.84
C GLU A 148 -4.52 6.27 2.43
N LEU A 149 -3.92 5.13 2.81
CA LEU A 149 -4.47 3.79 2.62
C LEU A 149 -5.07 3.20 3.90
N GLU A 150 -4.98 3.96 4.99
CA GLU A 150 -5.74 3.71 6.20
C GLU A 150 -6.58 4.95 6.50
N ASP A 151 -7.90 4.80 6.53
CA ASP A 151 -8.70 5.69 7.36
C ASP A 151 -8.29 5.43 8.82
N ASN A 152 -8.39 6.43 9.69
CA ASN A 152 -8.01 6.37 11.11
C ASN A 152 -8.82 5.36 11.96
N SER A 153 -9.44 4.36 11.33
CA SER A 153 -10.18 3.27 11.97
C SER A 153 -9.32 2.00 12.04
N PRO A 154 -9.27 1.31 13.19
CA PRO A 154 -8.50 0.08 13.37
C PRO A 154 -9.00 -1.03 12.44
N LEU A 155 -8.22 -1.41 11.42
CA LEU A 155 -8.40 -2.64 10.61
C LEU A 155 -9.86 -3.02 10.33
N GLU A 156 -10.74 -2.05 10.05
CA GLU A 156 -12.13 -2.38 9.84
C GLU A 156 -12.24 -3.12 8.50
N THR A 157 -12.73 -4.35 8.59
CA THR A 157 -13.31 -5.10 7.48
C THR A 157 -14.18 -4.16 6.65
N PRO A 158 -14.19 -4.29 5.32
CA PRO A 158 -14.97 -3.38 4.47
C PRO A 158 -16.39 -3.23 5.03
N ASP A 159 -16.72 -2.03 5.50
CA ASP A 159 -17.99 -1.69 6.16
C ASP A 159 -19.13 -1.56 5.14
N CYS A 160 -19.04 -2.31 4.04
CA CYS A 160 -20.25 -2.76 3.40
C CYS A 160 -20.86 -3.79 4.34
N ASN A 161 -21.82 -3.34 5.14
CA ASN A 161 -22.95 -4.15 5.59
C ASN A 161 -23.72 -4.69 4.36
N ALA A 162 -23.02 -5.36 3.43
CA ALA A 162 -23.61 -6.32 2.54
C ALA A 162 -24.03 -7.47 3.47
N THR A 163 -25.16 -7.27 4.16
CA THR A 163 -26.00 -8.38 4.54
C THR A 163 -26.11 -9.26 3.31
N ASP A 164 -26.09 -10.58 3.49
CA ASP A 164 -26.17 -11.57 2.40
C ASP A 164 -27.32 -11.31 1.37
N SER A 165 -28.20 -10.35 1.64
CA SER A 165 -29.21 -9.76 0.75
C SER A 165 -28.72 -8.94 -0.44
N GLU A 166 -27.47 -8.43 -0.47
CA GLU A 166 -26.93 -7.66 -1.62
C GLU A 166 -26.11 -8.52 -2.59
N ILE A 167 -25.95 -9.81 -2.29
CA ILE A 167 -25.34 -10.79 -3.18
C ILE A 167 -26.39 -11.16 -4.22
N THR A 168 -26.17 -10.78 -5.48
CA THR A 168 -27.03 -11.24 -6.56
C THR A 168 -26.91 -12.75 -6.68
N THR A 169 -28.05 -13.43 -6.83
CA THR A 169 -28.06 -14.88 -6.88
C THR A 169 -27.46 -15.34 -8.21
N ASP A 170 -26.47 -16.24 -8.13
CA ASP A 170 -25.78 -16.92 -9.24
C ASP A 170 -26.71 -17.86 -10.05
N ALA A 171 -28.01 -17.58 -10.09
CA ALA A 171 -29.06 -18.54 -10.48
C ALA A 171 -29.16 -18.80 -12.00
N ASP A 172 -28.57 -17.94 -12.84
CA ASP A 172 -28.92 -17.91 -14.27
C ASP A 172 -27.87 -18.47 -15.23
N ILE A 173 -26.75 -19.03 -14.75
CA ILE A 173 -25.70 -19.59 -15.62
C ILE A 173 -25.44 -21.05 -15.30
N GLU A 174 -25.71 -21.91 -16.29
CA GLU A 174 -25.28 -23.31 -16.28
C GLU A 174 -23.75 -23.39 -16.23
N ARG A 175 -23.22 -24.16 -15.29
CA ARG A 175 -21.78 -24.36 -15.11
C ARG A 175 -21.38 -25.74 -15.60
N LEU A 176 -20.37 -25.79 -16.45
CA LEU A 176 -19.76 -27.06 -16.86
C LEU A 176 -19.13 -27.75 -15.64
N ASP A 177 -19.54 -28.98 -15.37
CA ASP A 177 -18.97 -29.79 -14.29
C ASP A 177 -17.65 -30.40 -14.72
N LEU A 178 -16.57 -29.93 -14.09
CA LEU A 178 -15.20 -30.40 -14.27
C LEU A 178 -14.64 -30.98 -12.96
N THR A 179 -15.49 -31.36 -12.01
CA THR A 179 -15.05 -31.94 -10.72
C THR A 179 -14.30 -33.26 -10.87
N GLY A 180 -14.46 -33.96 -11.99
CA GLY A 180 -13.68 -35.15 -12.35
C GLY A 180 -12.32 -34.88 -13.00
N LEU A 181 -12.04 -33.63 -13.39
CA LEU A 181 -10.76 -33.24 -14.00
C LEU A 181 -9.77 -32.83 -12.90
N PRO A 182 -8.57 -33.46 -12.82
CA PRO A 182 -7.58 -33.07 -11.82
C PRO A 182 -7.11 -31.63 -11.99
N ALA A 183 -7.48 -30.78 -11.02
CA ALA A 183 -7.10 -29.38 -10.98
C ALA A 183 -6.28 -29.06 -9.72
N PHE A 184 -5.35 -28.13 -9.85
CA PHE A 184 -4.37 -27.81 -8.80
C PHE A 184 -4.36 -26.30 -8.53
N ALA A 185 -4.66 -25.92 -7.30
CA ALA A 185 -4.46 -24.55 -6.81
C ALA A 185 -3.10 -24.50 -6.12
N ILE A 186 -2.13 -23.79 -6.70
CA ILE A 186 -0.74 -23.82 -6.28
C ILE A 186 -0.30 -22.43 -5.84
N ASP A 187 -0.02 -22.27 -4.55
CA ASP A 187 0.21 -20.96 -3.94
C ASP A 187 1.44 -20.92 -3.03
N ASP A 188 1.74 -19.73 -2.54
CA ASP A 188 2.69 -19.54 -1.45
C ASP A 188 2.19 -20.14 -0.14
N GLU A 189 3.13 -20.61 0.68
CA GLU A 189 2.82 -21.12 2.02
C GLU A 189 2.14 -20.02 2.86
N GLY A 190 0.97 -20.36 3.41
CA GLY A 190 0.11 -19.43 4.16
C GLY A 190 -0.69 -18.45 3.31
N SER A 191 -0.89 -18.70 2.00
CA SER A 191 -1.84 -17.97 1.16
C SER A 191 -3.29 -18.24 1.59
N ASN A 192 -4.07 -17.16 1.75
CA ASN A 192 -5.44 -17.21 2.27
C ASN A 192 -6.52 -16.86 1.23
N ASP A 193 -6.12 -16.37 0.06
CA ASP A 193 -6.99 -15.88 -1.01
C ASP A 193 -6.65 -16.53 -2.36
N PRO A 194 -6.85 -17.86 -2.51
CA PRO A 194 -6.55 -18.57 -3.75
C PRO A 194 -7.49 -18.11 -4.88
N ASP A 195 -6.95 -17.36 -5.83
CA ASP A 195 -7.68 -16.87 -7.00
C ASP A 195 -7.80 -17.93 -8.10
N ASP A 196 -6.78 -18.80 -8.26
CA ASP A 196 -6.63 -19.62 -9.45
C ASP A 196 -6.32 -21.10 -9.19
N ALA A 197 -6.61 -21.91 -10.20
CA ALA A 197 -6.17 -23.29 -10.32
C ALA A 197 -5.89 -23.63 -11.79
N ILE A 198 -5.06 -24.64 -12.01
CA ILE A 198 -4.68 -25.10 -13.35
C ILE A 198 -5.01 -26.58 -13.54
N SER A 199 -5.44 -26.94 -14.75
CA SER A 199 -5.63 -28.34 -15.16
C SER A 199 -5.35 -28.54 -16.64
N PHE A 200 -5.30 -29.80 -17.08
CA PHE A 200 -5.12 -30.16 -18.48
C PHE A 200 -6.01 -31.36 -18.83
N ASP A 201 -6.86 -31.22 -19.85
CA ASP A 201 -7.85 -32.23 -20.24
C ASP A 201 -7.36 -33.20 -21.34
N GLY A 202 -6.12 -33.03 -21.81
CA GLY A 202 -5.54 -33.79 -22.93
C GLY A 202 -5.35 -32.94 -24.18
N GLU A 203 -6.11 -31.85 -24.33
CA GLU A 203 -6.10 -30.97 -25.49
C GLU A 203 -5.90 -29.50 -25.09
N ARG A 204 -6.58 -29.05 -24.04
CA ARG A 204 -6.61 -27.66 -23.58
C ARG A 204 -5.94 -27.52 -22.22
N LEU A 205 -5.16 -26.45 -22.10
CA LEU A 205 -4.73 -25.95 -20.79
C LEU A 205 -5.88 -25.15 -20.19
N TRP A 206 -6.31 -25.51 -19.00
CA TRP A 206 -7.35 -24.78 -18.28
C TRP A 206 -6.74 -23.95 -17.17
N VAL A 207 -7.14 -22.68 -17.13
CA VAL A 207 -6.92 -21.82 -15.96
C VAL A 207 -8.28 -21.48 -15.39
N HIS A 208 -8.56 -21.99 -14.20
CA HIS A 208 -9.80 -21.76 -13.48
C HIS A 208 -9.59 -20.61 -12.52
N VAL A 209 -10.43 -19.58 -12.57
CA VAL A 209 -10.29 -18.41 -11.72
C VAL A 209 -11.56 -18.19 -10.91
N ALA A 210 -11.45 -17.79 -9.65
CA ALA A 210 -12.56 -17.46 -8.76
C ALA A 210 -13.57 -16.57 -9.49
N ASP A 211 -14.84 -17.00 -9.55
CA ASP A 211 -15.88 -16.32 -10.33
C ASP A 211 -16.49 -15.13 -9.55
N VAL A 212 -15.66 -14.15 -9.22
CA VAL A 212 -16.04 -13.00 -8.37
C VAL A 212 -17.15 -12.16 -9.00
N ALA A 213 -17.08 -11.97 -10.32
CA ALA A 213 -18.10 -11.24 -11.05
C ALA A 213 -19.46 -11.98 -11.11
N SER A 214 -19.58 -13.20 -10.57
CA SER A 214 -20.88 -13.84 -10.35
C SER A 214 -21.69 -13.22 -9.21
N LEU A 215 -21.01 -12.59 -8.24
CA LEU A 215 -21.63 -12.02 -7.04
C LEU A 215 -21.55 -10.49 -6.98
N ILE A 216 -20.73 -9.86 -7.83
CA ILE A 216 -20.49 -8.42 -7.82
C ILE A 216 -20.90 -7.82 -9.16
N GLU A 217 -22.08 -7.19 -9.17
CA GLU A 217 -22.56 -6.41 -10.30
C GLU A 217 -21.81 -5.10 -10.44
N ILE A 218 -21.70 -4.63 -11.69
CA ILE A 218 -21.07 -3.36 -12.03
C ILE A 218 -21.81 -2.22 -11.33
N ASP A 219 -21.06 -1.29 -10.73
CA ASP A 219 -21.58 -0.12 -10.01
C ASP A 219 -22.46 -0.46 -8.78
N SER A 220 -22.46 -1.71 -8.31
CA SER A 220 -22.97 -2.08 -6.99
C SER A 220 -22.14 -1.42 -5.87
N PRO A 221 -22.67 -1.30 -4.62
CA PRO A 221 -21.90 -0.78 -3.49
C PRO A 221 -20.56 -1.50 -3.29
N VAL A 222 -20.53 -2.81 -3.49
CA VAL A 222 -19.31 -3.62 -3.39
C VAL A 222 -18.34 -3.33 -4.53
N ASP A 223 -18.80 -3.18 -5.78
CA ASP A 223 -17.96 -2.78 -6.92
C ASP A 223 -17.36 -1.38 -6.72
N MET A 224 -18.15 -0.43 -6.22
CA MET A 224 -17.69 0.92 -5.92
C MET A 224 -16.63 0.94 -4.81
N SER A 225 -16.82 0.14 -3.75
CA SER A 225 -15.85 -0.04 -2.67
C SER A 225 -14.55 -0.68 -3.19
N ALA A 226 -14.65 -1.75 -3.97
CA ALA A 226 -13.50 -2.41 -4.60
C ALA A 226 -12.74 -1.46 -5.53
N ARG A 227 -13.46 -0.62 -6.30
CA ARG A 227 -12.88 0.43 -7.15
C ARG A 227 -12.12 1.47 -6.33
N ALA A 228 -12.68 1.93 -5.22
CA ALA A 228 -12.02 2.90 -4.34
C ALA A 228 -10.73 2.33 -3.73
N ARG A 229 -10.73 1.04 -3.40
CA ARG A 229 -9.57 0.31 -2.87
C ARG A 229 -8.55 -0.07 -3.93
N ALA A 230 -8.96 -0.25 -5.19
CA ALA A 230 -8.16 -0.66 -6.36
C ALA A 230 -7.53 -2.07 -6.30
N ALA A 231 -6.97 -2.47 -5.17
CA ALA A 231 -6.35 -3.77 -4.96
C ALA A 231 -6.29 -4.13 -3.47
N THR A 232 -6.01 -5.38 -3.15
CA THR A 232 -5.64 -5.81 -1.79
C THR A 232 -4.27 -5.23 -1.44
N LEU A 233 -4.12 -4.71 -0.22
CA LEU A 233 -2.84 -4.22 0.31
C LEU A 233 -2.19 -5.29 1.19
N TYR A 234 -1.04 -5.81 0.75
CA TYR A 234 -0.28 -6.82 1.49
C TYR A 234 0.85 -6.18 2.30
N LEU A 235 0.67 -6.10 3.62
CA LEU A 235 1.69 -5.62 4.54
C LEU A 235 2.32 -6.82 5.30
N PRO A 236 3.58 -6.71 5.74
CA PRO A 236 4.20 -7.77 6.55
C PRO A 236 3.43 -8.13 7.83
N GLU A 237 2.77 -7.15 8.44
CA GLU A 237 1.98 -7.27 9.68
C GLU A 237 0.51 -7.64 9.47
N GLY A 238 0.03 -7.70 8.22
CA GLY A 238 -1.36 -8.01 7.94
C GLY A 238 -1.78 -7.67 6.52
N THR A 239 -2.93 -8.20 6.11
CA THR A 239 -3.50 -7.94 4.77
C THR A 239 -4.77 -7.14 4.91
N ARG A 240 -4.95 -6.13 4.03
CA ARG A 240 -6.21 -5.40 3.90
C ARG A 240 -6.82 -5.73 2.56
N THR A 241 -7.89 -6.52 2.58
CA THR A 241 -8.51 -7.07 1.38
C THR A 241 -9.25 -5.99 0.58
N MET A 242 -9.23 -6.15 -0.75
CA MET A 242 -10.02 -5.32 -1.68
C MET A 242 -11.52 -5.56 -1.48
N LEU A 243 -11.90 -6.82 -1.23
CA LEU A 243 -13.27 -7.27 -1.03
C LEU A 243 -13.48 -7.71 0.42
N PRO A 244 -14.73 -7.74 0.92
CA PRO A 244 -15.03 -8.32 2.22
C PRO A 244 -14.53 -9.77 2.32
N GLU A 245 -14.07 -10.19 3.50
CA GLU A 245 -13.52 -11.53 3.72
C GLU A 245 -14.50 -12.65 3.36
N SER A 246 -15.81 -12.39 3.51
CA SER A 246 -16.88 -13.30 3.11
C SER A 246 -16.84 -13.70 1.63
N PHE A 247 -16.32 -12.85 0.73
CA PHE A 247 -16.15 -13.21 -0.68
C PHE A 247 -15.05 -14.23 -0.86
N THR A 248 -13.91 -14.05 -0.18
CA THR A 248 -12.81 -15.01 -0.21
C THR A 248 -13.27 -16.36 0.33
N GLU A 249 -13.95 -16.40 1.47
CA GLU A 249 -14.48 -17.64 2.06
C GLU A 249 -15.42 -18.40 1.10
N LYS A 250 -16.26 -17.67 0.35
CA LYS A 250 -17.26 -18.25 -0.56
C LYS A 250 -16.69 -18.65 -1.93
N LEU A 251 -15.72 -17.89 -2.45
CA LEU A 251 -15.27 -17.98 -3.85
C LEU A 251 -13.82 -18.42 -4.03
N GLY A 252 -13.02 -18.37 -2.96
CA GLY A 252 -11.63 -18.80 -2.99
C GLY A 252 -11.52 -20.25 -3.48
N ILE A 253 -10.68 -20.45 -4.49
CA ILE A 253 -10.51 -21.75 -5.15
C ILE A 253 -9.94 -22.77 -4.15
N GLY A 254 -10.70 -23.85 -3.92
CA GLY A 254 -10.33 -24.92 -2.99
C GLY A 254 -10.58 -24.65 -1.51
N LEU A 255 -11.26 -23.55 -1.14
CA LEU A 255 -11.70 -23.32 0.24
C LEU A 255 -12.98 -24.09 0.58
N GLN A 256 -13.77 -24.42 -0.44
CA GLN A 256 -14.96 -25.26 -0.37
C GLN A 256 -14.69 -26.61 -1.05
N GLU A 257 -15.54 -27.63 -0.80
CA GLU A 257 -15.38 -28.97 -1.43
C GLU A 257 -15.35 -28.89 -2.96
N THR A 258 -16.20 -28.02 -3.53
CA THR A 258 -16.16 -27.65 -4.95
C THR A 258 -16.13 -26.14 -5.07
N SER A 259 -15.48 -25.63 -6.11
CA SER A 259 -15.34 -24.20 -6.36
C SER A 259 -16.06 -23.80 -7.64
N LYS A 260 -16.65 -22.60 -7.61
CA LYS A 260 -17.23 -21.96 -8.78
C LYS A 260 -16.15 -21.11 -9.45
N ALA A 261 -15.88 -21.38 -10.72
CA ALA A 261 -14.84 -20.68 -11.44
C ALA A 261 -15.34 -20.14 -12.78
N LEU A 262 -14.80 -19.00 -13.20
CA LEU A 262 -14.76 -18.58 -14.58
C LEU A 262 -13.48 -19.13 -15.18
N SER A 263 -13.62 -20.08 -16.09
CA SER A 263 -12.49 -20.85 -16.59
C SER A 263 -12.09 -20.45 -18.00
N PHE A 264 -10.79 -20.43 -18.24
CA PHE A 264 -10.15 -20.10 -19.49
C PHE A 264 -9.61 -21.40 -20.10
N ALA A 265 -10.33 -21.97 -21.06
CA ALA A 265 -9.92 -23.17 -21.78
C ALA A 265 -9.06 -22.76 -22.99
N VAL A 266 -7.74 -22.86 -22.83
CA VAL A 266 -6.77 -22.43 -23.84
C VAL A 266 -6.41 -23.62 -24.73
N SER A 267 -6.89 -23.59 -25.97
CA SER A 267 -6.49 -24.56 -27.00
C SER A 267 -5.09 -24.24 -27.49
N ILE A 268 -4.25 -25.27 -27.57
CA ILE A 268 -2.85 -25.15 -27.94
C ILE A 268 -2.47 -26.13 -29.04
N ASP A 269 -1.51 -25.74 -29.90
CA ASP A 269 -0.92 -26.67 -30.87
C ASP A 269 0.18 -27.55 -30.24
N GLU A 270 0.75 -28.45 -31.04
CA GLU A 270 1.86 -29.33 -30.62
C GLU A 270 3.11 -28.57 -30.12
N LYS A 271 3.25 -27.29 -30.47
CA LYS A 271 4.36 -26.41 -30.07
C LYS A 271 3.97 -25.49 -28.90
N SER A 272 2.77 -25.65 -28.34
CA SER A 272 2.22 -24.81 -27.28
C SER A 272 1.95 -23.35 -27.71
N ASN A 273 1.73 -23.11 -29.01
CA ASN A 273 1.16 -21.83 -29.45
C ASN A 273 -0.33 -21.80 -29.10
N ILE A 274 -0.81 -20.66 -28.63
CA ILE A 274 -2.23 -20.43 -28.34
C ILE A 274 -3.00 -20.38 -29.67
N LEU A 275 -4.00 -21.24 -29.81
CA LEU A 275 -4.86 -21.31 -31.00
C LEU A 275 -6.17 -20.56 -30.80
N ALA A 276 -6.83 -20.79 -29.67
CA ALA A 276 -8.12 -20.21 -29.34
C ALA A 276 -8.34 -20.20 -27.82
N LEU A 277 -9.34 -19.42 -27.39
CA LEU A 277 -9.82 -19.40 -26.02
C LEU A 277 -11.32 -19.64 -25.99
N GLU A 278 -11.76 -20.54 -25.11
CA GLU A 278 -13.14 -20.58 -24.65
C GLU A 278 -13.21 -20.10 -23.20
N VAL A 279 -14.15 -19.20 -22.90
CA VAL A 279 -14.41 -18.74 -21.54
C VAL A 279 -15.69 -19.40 -21.05
N ILE A 280 -15.58 -20.23 -20.01
CA ILE A 280 -16.66 -21.13 -19.58
C ILE A 280 -16.86 -21.02 -18.06
N PRO A 281 -18.08 -20.72 -17.58
CA PRO A 281 -18.45 -20.89 -16.18
C PRO A 281 -18.41 -22.38 -15.81
N THR A 282 -17.69 -22.72 -14.74
CA THR A 282 -17.40 -24.11 -14.38
C THR A 282 -17.59 -24.36 -12.89
N ARG A 283 -17.72 -25.65 -12.56
CA ARG A 283 -17.59 -26.19 -11.21
C ARG A 283 -16.39 -27.13 -11.19
N ILE A 284 -15.46 -26.92 -10.26
CA ILE A 284 -14.22 -27.70 -10.17
C ILE A 284 -14.03 -28.26 -8.76
N LYS A 285 -13.19 -29.29 -8.66
CA LYS A 285 -12.64 -29.79 -7.40
C LYS A 285 -11.12 -29.74 -7.51
N VAL A 286 -10.47 -29.04 -6.59
CA VAL A 286 -9.03 -28.77 -6.68
C VAL A 286 -8.26 -29.44 -5.55
N SER A 287 -7.01 -29.79 -5.82
CA SER A 287 -6.01 -30.07 -4.79
C SER A 287 -5.23 -28.79 -4.50
N ARG A 288 -5.24 -28.32 -3.26
CA ARG A 288 -4.41 -27.17 -2.83
C ARG A 288 -3.01 -27.66 -2.51
N LEU A 289 -2.01 -27.01 -3.10
CA LEU A 289 -0.60 -27.32 -2.93
C LEU A 289 0.17 -26.02 -2.68
N THR A 290 1.23 -26.09 -1.90
CA THR A 290 2.28 -25.07 -1.91
C THR A 290 3.16 -25.24 -3.14
N TYR A 291 3.87 -24.17 -3.54
CA TYR A 291 4.89 -24.27 -4.59
C TYR A 291 5.94 -25.37 -4.32
N LYS A 292 6.32 -25.60 -3.06
CA LYS A 292 7.28 -26.65 -2.68
C LYS A 292 6.70 -28.05 -2.89
N GLU A 293 5.47 -28.29 -2.44
CA GLU A 293 4.79 -29.57 -2.67
C GLU A 293 4.57 -29.84 -4.16
N ALA A 294 4.17 -28.82 -4.92
CA ALA A 294 4.03 -28.94 -6.37
C ALA A 294 5.37 -29.27 -7.05
N GLU A 295 6.49 -28.68 -6.62
CA GLU A 295 7.83 -28.98 -7.14
C GLU A 295 8.15 -30.48 -7.04
N GLU A 296 7.86 -31.09 -5.88
CA GLU A 296 8.09 -32.52 -5.64
C GLU A 296 7.16 -33.43 -6.46
N LEU A 297 5.99 -32.92 -6.85
CA LEU A 297 4.97 -33.66 -7.58
C LEU A 297 5.05 -33.51 -9.10
N ILE A 298 5.68 -32.44 -9.63
CA ILE A 298 5.77 -32.20 -11.08
C ILE A 298 6.30 -33.41 -11.86
N SER A 299 7.27 -34.14 -11.30
CA SER A 299 7.84 -35.32 -11.98
C SER A 299 7.03 -36.61 -11.79
N LYS A 300 6.13 -36.65 -10.80
CA LYS A 300 5.41 -37.86 -10.37
C LYS A 300 3.93 -37.87 -10.79
N ASN A 301 3.33 -36.69 -10.97
CA ASN A 301 1.95 -36.54 -11.39
C ASN A 301 1.90 -36.21 -12.89
N GLU A 302 1.23 -37.06 -13.68
CA GLU A 302 1.19 -36.93 -15.14
C GLU A 302 0.57 -35.61 -15.62
N HIS A 303 -0.47 -35.10 -14.93
CA HIS A 303 -1.10 -33.83 -15.27
C HIS A 303 -0.17 -32.64 -14.99
N LEU A 304 0.43 -32.57 -13.79
CA LEU A 304 1.39 -31.51 -13.47
C LEU A 304 2.62 -31.54 -14.38
N LYS A 305 3.12 -32.74 -14.69
CA LYS A 305 4.22 -32.91 -15.66
C LYS A 305 3.84 -32.31 -17.00
N LYS A 306 2.65 -32.63 -17.51
CA LYS A 306 2.20 -32.17 -18.82
C LYS A 306 1.99 -30.66 -18.86
N ILE A 307 1.40 -30.09 -17.81
CA ILE A 307 1.26 -28.64 -17.66
C ILE A 307 2.65 -27.97 -17.65
N SER A 308 3.61 -28.52 -16.91
CA SER A 308 5.00 -28.02 -16.88
C SER A 308 5.67 -28.03 -18.25
N GLU A 309 5.45 -29.07 -19.06
CA GLU A 309 5.98 -29.16 -20.43
C GLU A 309 5.39 -28.06 -21.32
N ILE A 310 4.06 -27.88 -21.28
CA ILE A 310 3.34 -26.87 -22.06
C ILE A 310 3.83 -25.46 -21.69
N THR A 311 3.88 -25.15 -20.40
CA THR A 311 4.28 -23.82 -19.94
C THR A 311 5.75 -23.55 -20.26
N LYS A 312 6.65 -24.53 -20.11
CA LYS A 312 8.05 -24.39 -20.53
C LYS A 312 8.17 -24.10 -22.03
N ALA A 313 7.40 -24.78 -22.87
CA ALA A 313 7.39 -24.53 -24.31
C ALA A 313 6.88 -23.12 -24.65
N HIS A 314 5.78 -22.68 -24.03
CA HIS A 314 5.25 -21.33 -24.19
C HIS A 314 6.25 -20.25 -23.73
N ARG A 315 6.94 -20.46 -22.60
CA ARG A 315 8.03 -19.57 -22.16
C ARG A 315 9.11 -19.42 -23.24
N GLN A 316 9.51 -20.50 -23.90
CA GLN A 316 10.49 -20.43 -25.01
C GLN A 316 9.95 -19.67 -26.23
N ILE A 317 8.64 -19.75 -26.51
CA ILE A 317 8.02 -18.93 -27.56
C ILE A 317 8.16 -17.44 -27.21
N ARG A 318 7.82 -17.04 -25.97
CA ARG A 318 7.96 -15.64 -25.53
C ARG A 318 9.40 -15.16 -25.60
N LEU A 319 10.36 -15.97 -25.16
CA LEU A 319 11.79 -15.63 -25.21
C LEU A 319 12.29 -15.44 -26.66
N ARG A 320 11.79 -16.22 -27.62
CA ARG A 320 12.08 -16.01 -29.06
C ARG A 320 11.39 -14.76 -29.63
N ALA A 321 10.38 -14.25 -28.94
CA ALA A 321 9.71 -12.99 -29.23
C ALA A 321 10.27 -11.83 -28.36
N ASP A 322 11.54 -11.94 -27.97
CA ASP A 322 12.30 -10.93 -27.22
C ASP A 322 11.75 -10.58 -25.82
N ALA A 323 10.99 -11.50 -25.20
CA ALA A 323 10.59 -11.34 -23.81
C ALA A 323 11.81 -11.15 -22.89
N VAL A 324 11.68 -10.23 -21.93
CA VAL A 324 12.76 -9.88 -21.02
C VAL A 324 12.48 -10.46 -19.65
N GLU A 325 13.34 -11.38 -19.23
CA GLU A 325 13.31 -11.94 -17.88
C GLU A 325 14.23 -11.15 -16.97
N ILE A 326 13.66 -10.72 -15.83
CA ILE A 326 14.37 -10.00 -14.77
C ILE A 326 14.22 -10.85 -13.52
N ASP A 327 15.29 -11.52 -13.16
CA ASP A 327 15.30 -12.48 -12.07
C ASP A 327 16.17 -11.96 -10.92
N MET A 328 15.57 -11.05 -10.15
CA MET A 328 16.19 -10.44 -8.96
C MET A 328 15.76 -11.21 -7.70
N PRO A 329 16.57 -11.25 -6.63
CA PRO A 329 16.20 -11.89 -5.37
C PRO A 329 14.92 -11.28 -4.78
N GLU A 330 14.03 -12.14 -4.30
CA GLU A 330 12.80 -11.78 -3.60
C GLU A 330 12.78 -12.44 -2.22
N SER A 331 12.15 -11.79 -1.24
CA SER A 331 12.00 -12.31 0.12
C SER A 331 10.62 -11.98 0.66
N LYS A 332 9.99 -12.94 1.34
CA LYS A 332 8.74 -12.73 2.07
C LYS A 332 9.04 -12.24 3.47
N VAL A 333 8.59 -11.03 3.80
CA VAL A 333 8.67 -10.46 5.14
C VAL A 333 7.33 -10.72 5.85
N LYS A 334 7.38 -11.31 7.04
CA LYS A 334 6.19 -11.59 7.85
C LYS A 334 6.41 -11.12 9.28
N VAL A 335 5.38 -10.53 9.89
CA VAL A 335 5.39 -10.05 11.26
C VAL A 335 4.28 -10.72 12.04
N ILE A 336 4.64 -11.33 13.17
CA ILE A 336 3.69 -11.92 14.13
C ILE A 336 4.14 -11.46 15.51
N ASP A 337 3.25 -10.81 16.27
CA ASP A 337 3.55 -10.31 17.62
C ASP A 337 4.84 -9.47 17.69
N ASP A 338 4.99 -8.52 16.75
CA ASP A 338 6.17 -7.68 16.57
C ASP A 338 7.47 -8.45 16.22
N GLN A 339 7.46 -9.78 16.07
CA GLN A 339 8.61 -10.58 15.61
C GLN A 339 8.66 -10.65 14.09
N VAL A 340 9.79 -10.27 13.50
CA VAL A 340 9.96 -10.25 12.04
C VAL A 340 10.67 -11.52 11.58
N THR A 341 10.09 -12.19 10.58
CA THR A 341 10.73 -13.28 9.85
C THR A 341 10.87 -12.89 8.39
N ILE A 342 12.07 -13.09 7.83
CA ILE A 342 12.36 -12.88 6.41
C ILE A 342 12.75 -14.21 5.80
N THR A 343 12.00 -14.64 4.78
CA THR A 343 12.24 -15.90 4.08
C THR A 343 12.57 -15.62 2.63
N PRO A 344 13.80 -15.90 2.15
CA PRO A 344 14.13 -15.81 0.73
C PRO A 344 13.22 -16.72 -0.09
N LEU A 345 12.67 -16.21 -1.19
CA LEU A 345 11.85 -17.01 -2.09
C LEU A 345 12.74 -17.82 -3.02
N SER A 346 12.62 -19.14 -2.95
CA SER A 346 13.33 -20.04 -3.85
C SER A 346 12.74 -19.98 -5.26
N ARG A 347 13.63 -20.08 -6.26
CA ARG A 347 13.24 -20.27 -7.66
C ARG A 347 12.80 -21.72 -7.84
N LEU A 348 11.51 -21.92 -8.06
CA LEU A 348 10.90 -23.23 -8.22
C LEU A 348 10.27 -23.33 -9.61
N THR A 349 10.44 -24.48 -10.26
CA THR A 349 9.80 -24.81 -11.53
C THR A 349 8.28 -24.69 -11.42
N SER A 350 7.72 -25.05 -10.27
CA SER A 350 6.30 -24.90 -9.98
C SER A 350 5.83 -23.45 -10.04
N ARG A 351 6.64 -22.49 -9.57
CA ARG A 351 6.31 -21.06 -9.64
C ARG A 351 6.36 -20.54 -11.07
N GLU A 352 7.36 -20.97 -11.85
CA GLU A 352 7.44 -20.65 -13.27
C GLU A 352 6.25 -21.22 -14.04
N MET A 353 5.87 -22.48 -13.76
CA MET A 353 4.74 -23.16 -14.37
C MET A 353 3.42 -22.41 -14.14
N VAL A 354 3.10 -22.07 -12.89
CA VAL A 354 1.87 -21.31 -12.57
C VAL A 354 1.92 -19.93 -13.21
N SER A 355 3.02 -19.20 -13.05
CA SER A 355 3.17 -17.85 -13.63
C SER A 355 2.94 -17.85 -15.14
N GLU A 356 3.49 -18.83 -15.84
CA GLU A 356 3.38 -18.94 -17.29
C GLU A 356 1.99 -19.41 -17.73
N ALA A 357 1.30 -20.27 -16.96
CA ALA A 357 -0.10 -20.60 -17.21
C ALA A 357 -1.01 -19.34 -17.09
N MET A 358 -0.76 -18.47 -16.10
CA MET A 358 -1.47 -17.19 -15.98
C MET A 358 -1.20 -16.28 -17.17
N LEU A 359 0.05 -16.24 -17.66
CA LEU A 359 0.42 -15.50 -18.86
C LEU A 359 -0.31 -16.03 -20.11
N MET A 360 -0.42 -17.35 -20.26
CA MET A 360 -1.18 -17.96 -21.34
C MET A 360 -2.66 -17.58 -21.29
N ALA A 361 -3.31 -17.67 -20.13
CA ALA A 361 -4.71 -17.26 -19.98
C ALA A 361 -4.93 -15.78 -20.31
N GLY A 362 -4.06 -14.89 -19.83
CA GLY A 362 -4.16 -13.46 -20.10
C GLY A 362 -3.86 -13.07 -21.56
N SER A 363 -2.95 -13.78 -22.22
CA SER A 363 -2.66 -13.59 -23.65
C SER A 363 -3.81 -14.10 -24.51
N ALA A 364 -4.32 -15.30 -24.21
CA ALA A 364 -5.49 -15.88 -24.86
C ALA A 364 -6.74 -14.99 -24.70
N CYS A 365 -6.93 -14.41 -23.50
CA CYS A 365 -8.03 -13.47 -23.24
C CYS A 365 -7.91 -12.19 -24.07
N ALA A 366 -6.70 -11.72 -24.33
CA ALA A 366 -6.48 -10.56 -25.19
C ALA A 366 -6.85 -10.84 -26.66
N LEU A 367 -6.58 -12.07 -27.15
CA LEU A 367 -7.01 -12.51 -28.48
C LEU A 367 -8.54 -12.62 -28.56
N TYR A 368 -9.15 -13.24 -27.56
CA TYR A 368 -10.60 -13.38 -27.45
C TYR A 368 -11.31 -12.01 -27.42
N ALA A 369 -10.83 -11.08 -26.60
CA ALA A 369 -11.39 -9.73 -26.53
C ALA A 369 -11.31 -9.01 -27.89
N LYS A 370 -10.21 -9.19 -28.63
CA LYS A 370 -10.06 -8.63 -29.97
C LYS A 370 -11.02 -9.26 -30.97
N GLU A 371 -11.18 -10.57 -30.97
CA GLU A 371 -12.09 -11.30 -31.86
C GLU A 371 -13.55 -10.87 -31.67
N HIS A 372 -13.95 -10.67 -30.40
CA HIS A 372 -15.31 -10.29 -30.03
C HIS A 372 -15.54 -8.78 -29.91
N ASN A 373 -14.53 -7.95 -30.22
CA ASN A 373 -14.58 -6.48 -30.06
C ASN A 373 -15.00 -6.02 -28.65
N LEU A 374 -14.46 -6.67 -27.61
CA LEU A 374 -14.74 -6.37 -26.21
C LEU A 374 -13.76 -5.32 -25.67
N PRO A 375 -14.23 -4.16 -25.19
CA PRO A 375 -13.40 -3.21 -24.45
C PRO A 375 -12.89 -3.82 -23.14
N MET A 376 -11.57 -3.83 -22.93
CA MET A 376 -10.94 -4.51 -21.79
C MET A 376 -9.76 -3.71 -21.21
N PRO A 377 -9.41 -3.89 -19.93
CA PRO A 377 -8.22 -3.28 -19.34
C PRO A 377 -6.94 -4.01 -19.77
N HIS A 378 -6.41 -3.67 -20.94
CA HIS A 378 -5.16 -4.23 -21.46
C HIS A 378 -3.94 -3.73 -20.69
N ALA A 379 -3.08 -4.66 -20.25
CA ALA A 379 -1.80 -4.36 -19.64
C ALA A 379 -0.71 -4.32 -20.72
N GLY A 380 -0.19 -3.12 -20.98
CA GLY A 380 0.87 -2.87 -21.96
C GLY A 380 2.17 -2.40 -21.33
N GLN A 381 3.26 -2.56 -22.07
CA GLN A 381 4.57 -2.01 -21.72
C GLN A 381 5.29 -1.69 -23.02
N VAL A 382 5.48 -0.41 -23.29
CA VAL A 382 6.21 0.03 -24.48
C VAL A 382 7.70 -0.33 -24.36
N ALA A 383 8.34 -0.55 -25.50
CA ALA A 383 9.77 -0.82 -25.56
C ALA A 383 10.59 0.31 -24.90
N PRO A 384 11.75 -0.03 -24.31
CA PRO A 384 12.69 0.97 -23.79
C PRO A 384 13.13 1.93 -24.90
N ASN A 385 13.48 3.17 -24.53
CA ASN A 385 14.00 4.15 -25.50
C ASN A 385 15.40 3.79 -25.99
N ASN A 386 16.19 3.18 -25.12
CA ASN A 386 17.55 2.78 -25.41
C ASN A 386 17.55 1.29 -25.71
N GLU A 387 18.54 0.85 -26.48
CA GLU A 387 18.78 -0.57 -26.72
C GLU A 387 18.97 -1.32 -25.39
N MET A 388 18.55 -2.58 -25.39
CA MET A 388 18.76 -3.45 -24.24
C MET A 388 20.26 -3.63 -24.01
N PRO A 389 20.72 -3.60 -22.75
CA PRO A 389 22.14 -3.73 -22.47
C PRO A 389 22.64 -5.11 -22.89
N GLU A 390 23.84 -5.15 -23.43
CA GLU A 390 24.59 -6.39 -23.59
C GLU A 390 24.92 -6.95 -22.21
N THR A 391 24.49 -8.19 -21.95
CA THR A 391 24.57 -8.80 -20.61
C THR A 391 25.35 -10.10 -20.55
N TYR A 392 25.92 -10.55 -21.67
CA TYR A 392 26.57 -11.85 -21.79
C TYR A 392 27.85 -11.98 -20.93
N ASP A 393 28.59 -10.88 -20.74
CA ASP A 393 29.81 -10.84 -19.92
C ASP A 393 29.59 -10.32 -18.49
N LEU A 394 28.35 -10.02 -18.10
CA LEU A 394 28.04 -9.47 -16.79
C LEU A 394 27.73 -10.57 -15.76
N ALA A 395 28.12 -10.34 -14.51
CA ALA A 395 27.68 -11.19 -13.40
C ALA A 395 26.13 -11.24 -13.36
N PRO A 396 25.51 -12.38 -12.97
CA PRO A 396 24.06 -12.58 -13.13
C PRO A 396 23.18 -11.47 -12.55
N LEU A 397 23.46 -11.01 -11.32
CA LEU A 397 22.68 -9.93 -10.70
C LEU A 397 22.93 -8.56 -11.33
N VAL A 398 24.15 -8.32 -11.83
CA VAL A 398 24.49 -7.10 -12.57
C VAL A 398 23.73 -7.07 -13.90
N ALA A 399 23.69 -8.20 -14.61
CA ALA A 399 22.92 -8.37 -15.85
C ALA A 399 21.43 -8.10 -15.62
N MET A 400 20.83 -8.74 -14.61
CA MET A 400 19.39 -8.55 -14.31
C MET A 400 19.08 -7.11 -13.88
N PHE A 401 19.94 -6.49 -13.07
CA PHE A 401 19.80 -5.10 -12.69
C PHE A 401 19.91 -4.14 -13.88
N ALA A 402 20.87 -4.37 -14.78
CA ALA A 402 21.04 -3.58 -16.01
C ALA A 402 19.79 -3.65 -16.89
N LYS A 403 19.24 -4.85 -17.12
CA LYS A 403 17.98 -5.04 -17.84
C LYS A 403 16.83 -4.31 -17.15
N ARG A 404 16.67 -4.47 -15.83
CA ARG A 404 15.58 -3.84 -15.06
C ARG A 404 15.58 -2.32 -15.19
N ARG A 405 16.77 -1.70 -15.27
CA ARG A 405 16.90 -0.23 -15.38
C ARG A 405 16.50 0.35 -16.73
N THR A 406 16.56 -0.42 -17.81
CA THR A 406 16.13 0.07 -19.13
C THR A 406 14.62 -0.07 -19.31
N MET A 407 13.99 -1.03 -18.61
CA MET A 407 12.56 -1.27 -18.72
C MET A 407 11.73 -0.04 -18.33
N ARG A 408 10.64 0.17 -19.08
CA ARG A 408 9.63 1.18 -18.77
C ARG A 408 8.56 0.62 -17.83
N PRO A 409 7.95 1.46 -16.99
CA PRO A 409 6.77 1.03 -16.23
C PRO A 409 5.66 0.56 -17.17
N GLY A 410 5.01 -0.56 -16.81
CA GLY A 410 3.79 -0.98 -17.49
C GLY A 410 2.65 0.01 -17.26
N ARG A 411 1.68 0.05 -18.18
CA ARG A 411 0.47 0.87 -18.12
C ARG A 411 -0.73 0.01 -18.47
N ILE A 412 -1.89 0.40 -17.94
CA ILE A 412 -3.15 -0.24 -18.31
C ILE A 412 -3.92 0.75 -19.18
N THR A 413 -4.45 0.27 -20.30
CA THR A 413 -5.20 1.05 -21.29
C THR A 413 -6.40 0.24 -21.80
N CYS A 414 -7.45 0.92 -22.27
CA CYS A 414 -8.57 0.23 -22.91
C CYS A 414 -8.21 -0.32 -24.30
N ALA A 415 -7.33 0.37 -25.04
CA ALA A 415 -6.84 -0.11 -26.31
C ALA A 415 -5.79 -1.21 -26.11
N PRO A 416 -5.77 -2.28 -26.95
CA PRO A 416 -4.72 -3.28 -26.93
C PRO A 416 -3.34 -2.64 -27.14
N GLN A 417 -2.38 -3.03 -26.30
CA GLN A 417 -0.99 -2.59 -26.41
C GLN A 417 -0.05 -3.79 -26.26
N SER A 418 1.06 -3.74 -27.00
CA SER A 418 2.16 -4.68 -26.84
C SER A 418 2.75 -4.57 -25.43
N HIS A 419 3.16 -5.71 -24.90
CA HIS A 419 3.86 -5.82 -23.64
C HIS A 419 5.29 -6.31 -23.89
N PHE A 420 6.22 -5.36 -24.08
CA PHE A 420 7.61 -5.61 -24.44
C PHE A 420 8.28 -6.64 -23.52
N GLY A 421 8.25 -6.45 -22.20
CA GLY A 421 8.89 -7.39 -21.27
C GLY A 421 8.29 -8.79 -21.26
N LEU A 422 7.05 -8.96 -21.74
CA LEU A 422 6.43 -10.28 -21.82
C LEU A 422 6.60 -10.93 -23.19
N GLY A 423 7.08 -10.21 -24.22
CA GLY A 423 7.15 -10.72 -25.60
C GLY A 423 5.77 -10.99 -26.19
N MET A 424 4.77 -10.17 -25.84
CA MET A 424 3.36 -10.37 -26.23
C MET A 424 2.81 -9.16 -26.98
N THR A 425 1.99 -9.40 -28.00
CA THR A 425 1.35 -8.33 -28.80
C THR A 425 0.16 -7.67 -28.10
N ALA A 426 -0.51 -8.40 -27.21
CA ALA A 426 -1.53 -7.91 -26.29
C ALA A 426 -1.63 -8.82 -25.08
N TYR A 427 -1.99 -8.26 -23.93
CA TYR A 427 -2.12 -8.98 -22.66
C TYR A 427 -3.22 -8.36 -21.79
N ILE A 428 -4.06 -9.17 -21.16
CA ILE A 428 -5.06 -8.75 -20.17
C ILE A 428 -4.82 -9.54 -18.89
N ARG A 429 -4.90 -8.88 -17.73
CA ARG A 429 -4.86 -9.57 -16.44
C ARG A 429 -6.26 -10.06 -16.09
N VAL A 430 -6.40 -11.38 -15.89
CA VAL A 430 -7.69 -12.03 -15.62
C VAL A 430 -7.63 -13.09 -14.52
N THR A 431 -6.51 -13.17 -13.81
CA THR A 431 -6.20 -14.31 -12.93
C THR A 431 -6.18 -13.93 -11.45
N SER A 432 -6.58 -12.71 -11.09
CA SER A 432 -6.63 -12.32 -9.68
C SER A 432 -7.79 -11.38 -9.32
N PRO A 433 -9.05 -11.73 -9.63
CA PRO A 433 -10.21 -10.88 -9.40
C PRO A 433 -10.56 -10.66 -7.92
N LEU A 434 -10.11 -11.50 -6.98
CA LEU A 434 -10.33 -11.26 -5.54
C LEU A 434 -9.50 -10.09 -5.00
N ARG A 435 -8.37 -9.79 -5.64
CA ARG A 435 -7.35 -8.84 -5.14
C ARG A 435 -6.94 -7.74 -6.10
N ARG A 436 -7.40 -7.76 -7.36
CA ARG A 436 -7.13 -6.69 -8.35
C ARG A 436 -8.44 -6.25 -9.01
N TYR A 437 -8.80 -4.98 -8.86
CA TYR A 437 -10.08 -4.46 -9.36
C TYR A 437 -10.22 -4.60 -10.87
N LEU A 438 -9.13 -4.39 -11.63
CA LEU A 438 -9.20 -4.47 -13.09
C LEU A 438 -9.30 -5.91 -13.62
N ASP A 439 -8.88 -6.91 -12.84
CA ASP A 439 -9.19 -8.32 -13.15
C ASP A 439 -10.68 -8.60 -12.91
N LEU A 440 -11.26 -8.06 -11.84
CA LEU A 440 -12.71 -8.11 -11.60
C LEU A 440 -13.48 -7.44 -12.75
N VAL A 441 -13.05 -6.28 -13.23
CA VAL A 441 -13.66 -5.60 -14.40
C VAL A 441 -13.57 -6.49 -15.65
N ALA A 442 -12.42 -7.13 -15.90
CA ALA A 442 -12.28 -8.06 -17.02
C ALA A 442 -13.25 -9.25 -16.91
N HIS A 443 -13.42 -9.81 -15.71
CA HIS A 443 -14.40 -10.86 -15.44
C HIS A 443 -15.86 -10.38 -15.65
N GLN A 444 -16.20 -9.17 -15.20
CA GLN A 444 -17.52 -8.57 -15.43
C GLN A 444 -17.82 -8.44 -16.92
N GLN A 445 -16.85 -7.98 -17.74
CA GLN A 445 -17.00 -7.89 -19.19
C GLN A 445 -17.23 -9.27 -19.83
N LEU A 446 -16.42 -10.27 -19.46
CA LEU A 446 -16.57 -11.63 -19.97
C LEU A 446 -17.95 -12.20 -19.63
N ARG A 447 -18.43 -12.03 -18.40
CA ARG A 447 -19.74 -12.52 -17.99
C ARG A 447 -20.89 -11.83 -18.72
N LEU A 448 -20.82 -10.52 -18.92
CA LEU A 448 -21.83 -9.79 -19.70
C LEU A 448 -21.87 -10.33 -21.14
N HIS A 449 -20.71 -10.52 -21.76
CA HIS A 449 -20.60 -11.09 -23.09
C HIS A 449 -21.20 -12.49 -23.16
N LEU A 450 -20.88 -13.39 -22.21
CA LEU A 450 -21.42 -14.75 -22.15
C LEU A 450 -22.95 -14.78 -21.96
N LYS A 451 -23.52 -13.81 -21.25
CA LYS A 451 -24.97 -13.66 -21.08
C LYS A 451 -25.67 -13.03 -22.30
N GLY A 452 -24.92 -12.58 -23.31
CA GLY A 452 -25.45 -11.76 -24.40
C GLY A 452 -25.94 -10.37 -23.96
N ALA A 453 -25.52 -9.93 -22.76
CA ALA A 453 -25.80 -8.60 -22.24
C ALA A 453 -24.81 -7.57 -22.81
N THR A 454 -25.15 -6.29 -22.72
CA THR A 454 -24.29 -5.21 -23.22
C THR A 454 -23.07 -5.02 -22.30
N PRO A 455 -21.83 -5.23 -22.80
CA PRO A 455 -20.61 -4.93 -22.05
C PRO A 455 -20.41 -3.43 -21.84
N LEU A 456 -19.43 -3.06 -21.02
CA LEU A 456 -19.05 -1.66 -20.85
C LEU A 456 -18.36 -1.17 -22.12
N ASN A 457 -18.58 0.10 -22.46
CA ASN A 457 -17.90 0.72 -23.58
C ASN A 457 -16.48 1.21 -23.21
N GLU A 458 -15.71 1.63 -24.21
CA GLU A 458 -14.33 2.07 -24.03
C GLU A 458 -14.17 3.23 -23.02
N ASN A 459 -15.14 4.16 -22.98
CA ASN A 459 -15.09 5.29 -22.06
C ASN A 459 -15.27 4.82 -20.61
N GLU A 460 -16.19 3.90 -20.37
CA GLU A 460 -16.47 3.35 -19.04
C GLU A 460 -15.29 2.53 -18.49
N ILE A 461 -14.62 1.75 -19.35
CA ILE A 461 -13.39 1.04 -19.01
C ILE A 461 -12.26 2.03 -18.72
N THR A 462 -12.10 3.06 -19.56
CA THR A 462 -11.07 4.10 -19.38
C THR A 462 -11.27 4.87 -18.06
N GLN A 463 -12.52 5.19 -17.69
CA GLN A 463 -12.84 5.82 -16.41
C GLN A 463 -12.45 4.94 -15.22
N ARG A 464 -12.73 3.63 -15.27
CA ARG A 464 -12.35 2.67 -14.22
C ARG A 464 -10.84 2.54 -14.08
N ILE A 465 -10.11 2.45 -15.19
CA ILE A 465 -8.65 2.49 -15.20
C ILE A 465 -8.14 3.78 -14.54
N GLY A 466 -8.71 4.93 -14.93
CA GLY A 466 -8.37 6.23 -14.35
C GLY A 466 -8.60 6.31 -12.84
N ALA A 467 -9.73 5.78 -12.37
CA ALA A 467 -10.11 5.79 -10.95
C ALA A 467 -9.13 5.02 -10.06
N VAL A 468 -8.58 3.90 -10.54
CA VAL A 468 -7.70 3.04 -9.73
C VAL A 468 -6.22 3.38 -9.83
N ASN A 469 -5.78 4.14 -10.83
CA ASN A 469 -4.37 4.37 -11.12
C ASN A 469 -3.61 5.01 -9.94
N ALA A 470 -4.16 6.06 -9.34
CA ALA A 470 -3.52 6.77 -8.22
C ALA A 470 -3.42 5.87 -6.98
N THR A 471 -4.52 5.22 -6.59
CA THR A 471 -4.55 4.30 -5.45
C THR A 471 -3.65 3.09 -5.66
N SER A 472 -3.61 2.51 -6.86
CA SER A 472 -2.70 1.40 -7.20
C SER A 472 -1.22 1.79 -7.07
N ASN A 473 -0.87 3.05 -7.35
CA ASN A 473 0.49 3.54 -7.15
C ASN A 473 0.82 3.69 -5.66
N ARG A 474 -0.12 4.23 -4.87
CA ARG A 474 0.02 4.36 -3.42
C ARG A 474 0.15 2.99 -2.75
N ILE A 475 -0.65 1.99 -3.14
CA ILE A 475 -0.56 0.61 -2.63
C ILE A 475 0.84 0.04 -2.86
N ARG A 476 1.33 0.04 -4.11
CA ARG A 476 2.69 -0.47 -4.42
C ARG A 476 3.78 0.25 -3.64
N GLN A 477 3.63 1.55 -3.41
CA GLN A 477 4.57 2.32 -2.61
C GLN A 477 4.50 1.95 -1.12
N ALA A 478 3.30 1.76 -0.57
CA ALA A 478 3.09 1.36 0.82
C ALA A 478 3.65 -0.04 1.09
N GLU A 479 3.40 -1.01 0.22
CA GLU A 479 3.96 -2.36 0.34
C GLU A 479 5.49 -2.33 0.31
N ARG A 480 6.09 -1.58 -0.64
CA ARG A 480 7.55 -1.46 -0.73
C ARG A 480 8.16 -0.80 0.51
N LEU A 481 7.57 0.30 0.99
CA LEU A 481 8.08 1.02 2.15
C LEU A 481 7.88 0.21 3.45
N SER A 482 6.75 -0.49 3.58
CA SER A 482 6.46 -1.36 4.71
C SER A 482 7.38 -2.58 4.75
N ASN A 483 7.61 -3.24 3.60
CA ASN A 483 8.61 -4.31 3.50
C ASN A 483 9.99 -3.81 3.92
N ARG A 484 10.43 -2.63 3.42
CA ARG A 484 11.70 -2.04 3.84
C ARG A 484 11.74 -1.72 5.34
N HIS A 485 10.68 -1.13 5.88
CA HIS A 485 10.56 -0.82 7.30
C HIS A 485 10.75 -2.06 8.16
N TRP A 486 10.01 -3.13 7.86
CA TRP A 486 10.09 -4.37 8.62
C TRP A 486 11.40 -5.13 8.40
N THR A 487 12.02 -5.04 7.22
CA THR A 487 13.40 -5.52 7.02
C THR A 487 14.40 -4.79 7.93
N LEU A 488 14.21 -3.49 8.16
CA LEU A 488 15.05 -2.73 9.09
C LEU A 488 14.75 -3.08 10.56
N VAL A 489 13.48 -3.33 10.92
CA VAL A 489 13.11 -3.86 12.24
C VAL A 489 13.74 -5.24 12.48
N PHE A 490 13.74 -6.13 11.48
CA PHE A 490 14.44 -7.42 11.55
C PHE A 490 15.92 -7.23 11.90
N LEU A 491 16.62 -6.32 11.22
CA LEU A 491 18.03 -6.02 11.52
C LEU A 491 18.22 -5.44 12.92
N GLN A 492 17.27 -4.67 13.46
CA GLN A 492 17.31 -4.22 14.86
C GLN A 492 17.13 -5.36 15.86
N GLN A 493 16.31 -6.36 15.53
CA GLN A 493 16.08 -7.55 16.35
C GLN A 493 17.28 -8.50 16.33
N HIS A 494 18.15 -8.41 15.32
CA HIS A 494 19.30 -9.27 15.10
C HIS A 494 20.60 -8.45 15.05
N PRO A 495 21.08 -7.89 16.18
CA PRO A 495 22.26 -7.02 16.20
C PRO A 495 23.56 -7.71 15.76
N ASP A 496 23.62 -9.03 15.88
CA ASP A 496 24.75 -9.86 15.45
C ASP A 496 24.65 -10.34 13.99
N TRP A 497 23.61 -9.89 13.25
CA TRP A 497 23.41 -10.27 11.86
C TRP A 497 24.63 -9.94 11.00
N GLN A 498 25.03 -10.92 10.19
CA GLN A 498 26.01 -10.78 9.11
C GLN A 498 25.44 -11.43 7.86
N GLY A 499 25.57 -10.75 6.74
CA GLY A 499 25.07 -11.24 5.46
C GLY A 499 25.98 -10.84 4.32
N GLU A 500 25.86 -11.58 3.22
CA GLU A 500 26.57 -11.30 1.99
C GLU A 500 25.76 -10.34 1.11
N ALA A 501 26.44 -9.34 0.56
CA ALA A 501 25.88 -8.43 -0.43
C ALA A 501 26.68 -8.49 -1.73
N VAL A 502 25.99 -8.26 -2.84
CA VAL A 502 26.59 -8.21 -4.18
C VAL A 502 26.53 -6.79 -4.71
N VAL A 503 27.65 -6.28 -5.22
CA VAL A 503 27.71 -4.99 -5.91
C VAL A 503 27.03 -5.14 -7.26
N ILE A 504 25.94 -4.40 -7.50
CA ILE A 504 25.15 -4.52 -8.73
C ILE A 504 25.34 -3.34 -9.70
N ALA A 505 25.84 -2.20 -9.21
CA ALA A 505 26.23 -1.07 -10.04
C ALA A 505 27.13 -0.08 -9.29
N GLU A 506 27.80 0.78 -10.05
CA GLU A 506 28.51 1.95 -9.54
C GLU A 506 27.67 3.22 -9.73
N TRP A 507 27.64 4.09 -8.72
CA TRP A 507 26.98 5.40 -8.73
C TRP A 507 27.94 6.48 -8.23
N GLY A 508 28.81 6.93 -9.15
CA GLY A 508 29.80 7.95 -8.85
C GLY A 508 30.80 7.48 -7.79
N ARG A 509 30.70 7.99 -6.55
CA ARG A 509 31.55 7.56 -5.43
C ARG A 509 30.94 6.42 -4.58
N LYS A 510 29.65 6.13 -4.77
CA LYS A 510 28.94 5.08 -4.05
C LYS A 510 28.83 3.84 -4.93
N SER A 511 28.81 2.67 -4.29
CA SER A 511 28.39 1.42 -4.91
C SER A 511 26.93 1.16 -4.55
N LEU A 512 26.16 0.63 -5.50
CA LEU A 512 24.85 0.04 -5.23
C LEU A 512 25.04 -1.45 -4.94
N LEU A 513 24.53 -1.88 -3.80
CA LEU A 513 24.57 -3.27 -3.38
C LEU A 513 23.15 -3.82 -3.22
N ILE A 514 23.03 -5.13 -3.35
CA ILE A 514 21.87 -5.91 -2.94
C ILE A 514 22.30 -6.98 -1.95
N ILE A 515 21.52 -7.17 -0.86
CA ILE A 515 21.62 -8.34 0.02
C ILE A 515 20.57 -9.34 -0.44
N PRO A 516 20.95 -10.43 -1.15
CA PRO A 516 19.97 -11.34 -1.77
C PRO A 516 19.01 -11.97 -0.77
N GLU A 517 19.49 -12.37 0.42
CA GLU A 517 18.66 -13.00 1.45
C GLU A 517 17.58 -12.07 2.04
N LEU A 518 17.77 -10.75 1.95
CA LEU A 518 16.82 -9.75 2.43
C LEU A 518 16.08 -9.04 1.30
N ALA A 519 16.40 -9.37 0.03
CA ALA A 519 16.01 -8.60 -1.16
C ALA A 519 16.21 -7.08 -0.99
N LEU A 520 17.25 -6.67 -0.27
CA LEU A 520 17.46 -5.29 0.16
C LEU A 520 18.53 -4.59 -0.67
N GLU A 521 18.11 -3.59 -1.44
CA GLU A 521 19.01 -2.69 -2.17
C GLU A 521 19.34 -1.43 -1.35
N PHE A 522 20.61 -1.03 -1.38
CA PHE A 522 21.09 0.18 -0.72
C PHE A 522 22.40 0.70 -1.33
N GLU A 523 22.68 1.99 -1.12
CA GLU A 523 23.91 2.62 -1.57
C GLU A 523 24.91 2.76 -0.42
N GLN A 524 26.19 2.49 -0.70
CA GLN A 524 27.26 2.68 0.29
C GLN A 524 28.59 3.05 -0.38
N ASN A 525 29.38 3.88 0.29
CA ASN A 525 30.79 4.08 -0.06
C ASN A 525 31.60 2.87 0.43
N LEU A 526 32.30 2.20 -0.47
CA LEU A 526 33.21 1.09 -0.16
C LEU A 526 34.65 1.58 -0.32
N SER A 527 35.53 1.25 0.63
CA SER A 527 36.91 1.71 0.63
C SER A 527 37.73 1.25 -0.58
N ASP A 528 37.41 0.06 -1.09
CA ASP A 528 38.21 -0.62 -2.11
C ASP A 528 37.61 -0.49 -3.53
N ASN A 529 36.53 0.28 -3.70
CA ASN A 529 35.78 0.45 -4.97
C ASN A 529 35.64 -0.88 -5.75
N PRO A 530 35.02 -1.91 -5.16
CA PRO A 530 34.90 -3.21 -5.81
C PRO A 530 34.02 -3.11 -7.06
N LEU A 531 34.41 -3.86 -8.10
CA LEU A 531 33.71 -3.89 -9.38
C LEU A 531 32.29 -4.51 -9.23
N PRO A 532 31.33 -4.14 -10.08
CA PRO A 532 30.05 -4.84 -10.17
C PRO A 532 30.24 -6.36 -10.32
N GLY A 533 29.49 -7.13 -9.53
CA GLY A 533 29.61 -8.58 -9.39
C GLY A 533 30.44 -9.01 -8.18
N SER A 534 31.16 -8.09 -7.52
CA SER A 534 31.92 -8.40 -6.31
C SER A 534 31.01 -8.66 -5.12
N HIS A 535 31.44 -9.57 -4.24
CA HIS A 535 30.74 -9.94 -3.01
C HIS A 535 31.39 -9.24 -1.80
N VAL A 536 30.56 -8.79 -0.86
CA VAL A 536 31.00 -8.07 0.36
C VAL A 536 30.22 -8.59 1.55
N ILE A 537 30.91 -8.91 2.64
CA ILE A 537 30.25 -9.27 3.90
C ILE A 537 29.94 -8.02 4.70
N LEU A 538 28.69 -7.91 5.15
CA LEU A 538 28.16 -6.78 5.89
C LEU A 538 27.72 -7.20 7.28
N SER A 539 27.74 -6.22 8.18
CA SER A 539 27.02 -6.24 9.46
C SER A 539 26.18 -4.98 9.57
N ALA A 540 25.10 -5.01 10.36
CA ALA A 540 24.14 -3.91 10.50
C ALA A 540 24.18 -3.28 11.93
N PRO A 541 25.28 -2.62 12.34
CA PRO A 541 25.45 -2.14 13.72
C PRO A 541 24.47 -1.03 14.14
N ARG A 542 23.81 -0.36 13.19
CA ARG A 542 22.86 0.71 13.48
C ARG A 542 21.78 0.80 12.42
N VAL A 543 20.53 0.90 12.87
CA VAL A 543 19.34 1.14 12.04
C VAL A 543 18.63 2.39 12.54
N ASN A 544 18.25 3.27 11.61
CA ASN A 544 17.50 4.49 11.84
C ASN A 544 16.13 4.40 11.15
N LEU A 545 15.13 3.86 11.87
CA LEU A 545 13.78 3.61 11.34
C LEU A 545 13.07 4.89 10.86
N PRO A 546 13.10 6.03 11.58
CA PRO A 546 12.45 7.25 11.12
C PRO A 546 12.88 7.71 9.72
N TYR A 547 14.12 7.41 9.33
CA TYR A 547 14.71 7.74 8.03
C TYR A 547 14.71 6.56 7.04
N LEU A 548 14.28 5.36 7.42
CA LEU A 548 14.44 4.11 6.66
C LEU A 548 15.88 3.83 6.20
N GLU A 549 16.83 4.13 7.07
CA GLU A 549 18.25 3.96 6.82
C GLU A 549 18.86 2.89 7.72
N VAL A 550 19.81 2.15 7.15
CA VAL A 550 20.67 1.21 7.86
C VAL A 550 22.12 1.56 7.54
N PHE A 551 22.95 1.55 8.57
CA PHE A 551 24.38 1.83 8.46
C PHE A 551 25.13 0.51 8.46
N PHE A 552 25.39 -0.02 7.26
CA PHE A 552 26.17 -1.24 7.12
C PHE A 552 27.67 -0.99 7.31
N ARG A 553 28.34 -1.94 7.95
CA ARG A 553 29.80 -2.00 8.02
C ARG A 553 30.28 -3.18 7.17
N SER A 554 31.06 -2.89 6.13
CA SER A 554 31.72 -3.92 5.33
C SER A 554 32.96 -4.47 6.04
N LYS A 555 33.16 -5.78 5.94
CA LYS A 555 34.47 -6.41 6.15
C LYS A 555 34.98 -6.81 4.77
N THR A 556 36.06 -6.17 4.31
CA THR A 556 36.74 -6.64 3.09
C THR A 556 37.34 -8.01 3.38
N ILE A 557 36.82 -9.07 2.76
CA ILE A 557 37.53 -10.34 2.69
C ILE A 557 38.68 -10.08 1.71
N ARG A 558 39.91 -9.97 2.20
CA ARG A 558 41.07 -10.11 1.33
C ARG A 558 41.03 -11.54 0.80
N SER A 559 40.75 -11.70 -0.50
CA SER A 559 40.90 -12.98 -1.22
C SER A 559 42.35 -13.42 -1.20
#